data_AF-A0A182SYG5-F1
#
_entry.id   AF-A0A182SYG5-F1
#
_cell.length_a   1.000
_cell.length_b   1.000
_cell.length_c   1.000
_cell.angle_alpha   90.00
_cell.angle_beta   90.00
_cell.angle_gamma   90.00
#
_symmetry.space_group_name_H-M   'P 1'
#
loop_
_entity.id
_entity.type
_entity.pdbx_description
1 polymer ?
#
loop_
_entity_poly.entity_id
_entity_poly.type
_entity_poly.pdbx_seq_one_letter_code
_entity_poly.pdbx_strand_id
1 'polypeptide(L)'
;KISAHEFERGGLLKPIVNTIDGTPTFLSISPQNESSAAGSAQCCPNGVAYCGANLRPLRLSRNELKQLDERELIFELVKDICNDLDVRSLCHKILQNVSILLNADRGSLFLVQGKSTCGGDNTKKYVLLSMGPKHTPTRTWANASLANAKKPYR
;
A
#
# COMPACT_ATOMS: atom_id res chain seq x y z
N LYS A 1 22.79 8.92 -7.59
CA LYS A 1 23.48 9.16 -6.31
C LYS A 1 22.66 8.50 -5.21
N ILE A 2 23.09 7.33 -4.75
CA ILE A 2 22.46 6.65 -3.61
C ILE A 2 23.23 7.08 -2.36
N SER A 3 22.53 7.35 -1.26
CA SER A 3 23.15 7.82 -0.01
C SER A 3 23.53 6.63 0.86
N ALA A 4 24.72 6.66 1.47
CA ALA A 4 25.24 5.58 2.30
C ALA A 4 24.31 5.19 3.47
N HIS A 5 23.47 6.12 3.95
CA HIS A 5 22.53 5.88 5.04
C HIS A 5 21.47 4.80 4.75
N GLU A 6 21.28 4.41 3.49
CA GLU A 6 20.33 3.37 3.08
C GLU A 6 20.83 1.96 3.45
N PHE A 7 22.14 1.75 3.49
CA PHE A 7 22.76 0.45 3.77
C PHE A 7 23.01 0.19 5.26
N GLU A 8 22.94 1.22 6.10
CA GLU A 8 23.29 1.13 7.52
C GLU A 8 22.12 0.72 8.43
N ARG A 9 20.91 0.54 7.88
CA ARG A 9 19.71 0.20 8.69
C ARG A 9 19.62 -1.24 9.21
N GLY A 10 20.69 -2.04 9.10
CA GLY A 10 20.82 -3.31 9.79
C GLY A 10 20.15 -4.48 9.08
N GLY A 11 20.97 -5.42 8.64
CA GLY A 11 20.58 -6.67 8.00
C GLY A 11 21.67 -7.09 7.03
N LEU A 12 22.38 -8.19 7.32
CA LEU A 12 23.46 -8.74 6.52
C LEU A 12 22.95 -8.96 5.08
N LEU A 13 23.33 -8.07 4.16
CA LEU A 13 22.94 -8.18 2.75
C LEU A 13 23.40 -9.54 2.23
N LYS A 14 22.50 -10.26 1.56
CA LYS A 14 22.86 -11.52 0.89
C LYS A 14 24.05 -11.25 -0.03
N PRO A 15 25.06 -12.15 -0.06
CA PRO A 15 26.20 -11.96 -0.92
C PRO A 15 25.73 -11.78 -2.36
N ILE A 16 26.24 -10.75 -3.02
CA ILE A 16 25.85 -10.37 -4.39
C ILE A 16 26.27 -11.48 -5.38
N VAL A 17 27.22 -12.33 -4.97
CA VAL A 17 27.80 -13.40 -5.77
C VAL A 17 27.67 -14.73 -5.03
N ASN A 18 27.05 -15.70 -5.70
CA ASN A 18 26.98 -17.09 -5.30
C ASN A 18 28.04 -17.90 -6.08
N THR A 19 28.30 -19.14 -5.67
CA THR A 19 29.22 -20.04 -6.37
C THR A 19 28.47 -21.30 -6.78
N ILE A 20 28.47 -21.62 -8.07
CA ILE A 20 27.91 -22.87 -8.62
C ILE A 20 29.05 -23.54 -9.39
N ASP A 21 29.36 -24.79 -9.06
CA ASP A 21 30.44 -25.58 -9.68
C ASP A 21 31.80 -24.85 -9.74
N GLY A 22 32.14 -24.13 -8.66
CA GLY A 22 33.37 -23.35 -8.55
C GLY A 22 33.39 -22.04 -9.36
N THR A 23 32.35 -21.74 -10.12
CA THR A 23 32.23 -20.50 -10.90
C THR A 23 31.42 -19.45 -10.14
N PRO A 24 31.95 -18.23 -9.92
CA PRO A 24 31.18 -17.15 -9.30
C PRO A 24 30.05 -16.68 -10.22
N THR A 25 28.84 -16.54 -9.69
CA THR A 25 27.64 -16.15 -10.43
C THR A 25 26.74 -15.22 -9.62
N PHE A 26 25.99 -14.35 -10.31
CA PHE A 26 25.00 -13.46 -9.70
C PHE A 26 23.61 -14.11 -9.59
N LEU A 27 23.48 -15.39 -9.98
CA LEU A 27 22.21 -16.11 -9.96
C LEU A 27 21.88 -16.59 -8.53
N SER A 28 20.76 -16.15 -7.99
CA SER A 28 20.23 -16.62 -6.71
C SER A 28 19.76 -18.06 -6.83
N ILE A 29 20.25 -18.94 -5.97
CA ILE A 29 19.88 -20.36 -5.92
C ILE A 29 18.49 -20.45 -5.27
N SER A 30 17.42 -20.61 -6.06
CA SER A 30 16.09 -20.94 -5.52
C SER A 30 16.03 -22.46 -5.23
N PRO A 31 15.54 -22.91 -4.07
CA PRO A 31 15.13 -24.30 -3.95
C PRO A 31 13.92 -24.50 -4.87
N GLN A 32 14.05 -25.42 -5.81
CA GLN A 32 12.96 -25.86 -6.66
C GLN A 32 11.84 -26.40 -5.77
N ASN A 33 10.74 -25.65 -5.68
CA ASN A 33 9.43 -26.20 -5.37
C ASN A 33 8.45 -25.59 -6.36
N GLU A 34 7.69 -26.48 -6.98
CA GLU A 34 6.96 -26.27 -8.22
C GLU A 34 5.77 -25.32 -8.02
N SER A 35 5.61 -24.37 -8.93
CA SER A 35 4.34 -24.04 -9.60
C SER A 35 4.50 -22.76 -10.42
N SER A 36 4.53 -22.97 -11.73
CA SER A 36 4.48 -21.97 -12.78
C SER A 36 3.23 -21.09 -12.66
N ALA A 37 3.42 -19.80 -12.43
CA ALA A 37 2.40 -18.78 -12.72
C ALA A 37 3.01 -17.73 -13.65
N ALA A 38 3.36 -18.18 -14.87
CA ALA A 38 3.55 -17.30 -15.99
C ALA A 38 2.20 -16.65 -16.33
N GLY A 39 2.20 -15.33 -16.54
CA GLY A 39 1.01 -14.54 -16.80
C GLY A 39 0.20 -15.06 -17.99
N SER A 40 -0.96 -15.63 -17.69
CA SER A 40 -2.00 -15.90 -18.67
C SER A 40 -2.75 -14.61 -18.98
N ALA A 41 -2.52 -14.04 -20.17
CA ALA A 41 -3.47 -13.12 -20.79
C ALA A 41 -4.72 -13.94 -21.13
N GLN A 42 -5.74 -13.85 -20.27
CA GLN A 42 -7.01 -14.52 -20.46
C GLN A 42 -7.93 -13.62 -21.29
N CYS A 43 -8.15 -14.01 -22.55
CA CYS A 43 -9.18 -13.46 -23.41
C CYS A 43 -10.54 -14.01 -22.96
N CYS A 44 -11.42 -13.12 -22.49
CA CYS A 44 -12.81 -13.45 -22.18
C CYS A 44 -13.67 -13.31 -23.45
N PRO A 45 -14.62 -14.22 -23.75
CA PRO A 45 -15.39 -14.19 -25.00
C PRO A 45 -16.49 -13.12 -25.10
N ASN A 46 -16.77 -12.34 -24.04
CA ASN A 46 -17.96 -11.46 -24.00
C ASN A 46 -17.60 -9.96 -23.92
N GLY A 47 -17.12 -9.40 -25.03
CA GLY A 47 -17.73 -8.23 -25.66
C GLY A 47 -17.86 -6.89 -24.92
N VAL A 48 -17.08 -6.59 -23.88
CA VAL A 48 -17.01 -5.21 -23.34
C VAL A 48 -15.61 -4.65 -23.53
N ALA A 49 -15.44 -3.81 -24.55
CA ALA A 49 -14.20 -3.11 -24.83
C ALA A 49 -13.97 -2.00 -23.78
N TYR A 50 -13.04 -2.21 -22.86
CA TYR A 50 -12.35 -1.09 -22.22
C TYR A 50 -11.14 -0.74 -23.09
N CYS A 51 -11.33 0.21 -24.00
CA CYS A 51 -10.21 0.89 -24.62
C CYS A 51 -9.54 1.79 -23.58
N GLY A 52 -8.21 1.70 -23.42
CA GLY A 52 -7.49 2.58 -22.51
C GLY A 52 -6.00 2.27 -22.46
N ALA A 53 -5.22 3.01 -23.25
CA ALA A 53 -3.77 3.00 -23.19
C ALA A 53 -3.26 3.30 -21.76
N ASN A 54 -2.23 2.54 -21.34
CA ASN A 54 -1.47 2.63 -20.08
C ASN A 54 -2.11 1.95 -18.85
N LEU A 55 -1.44 0.90 -18.40
CA LEU A 55 -1.72 0.02 -17.25
C LEU A 55 -1.59 0.71 -15.88
N ARG A 56 -2.09 1.94 -15.73
CA ARG A 56 -2.34 2.53 -14.41
C ARG A 56 -3.85 2.67 -14.28
N PRO A 57 -4.49 2.13 -13.22
CA PRO A 57 -5.88 2.44 -12.94
C PRO A 57 -6.01 3.97 -12.89
N LEU A 58 -6.62 4.55 -13.92
CA LEU A 58 -6.85 5.98 -13.94
C LEU A 58 -7.93 6.21 -12.90
N ARG A 59 -7.52 6.84 -11.81
CA ARG A 59 -8.36 7.15 -10.68
C ARG A 59 -9.65 7.82 -11.17
N LEU A 60 -10.80 7.17 -10.99
CA LEU A 60 -12.09 7.76 -11.33
C LEU A 60 -12.28 9.08 -10.59
N SER A 61 -12.91 10.04 -11.26
CA SER A 61 -13.17 11.33 -10.66
C SER A 61 -14.16 11.21 -9.50
N ARG A 62 -14.15 12.20 -8.61
CA ARG A 62 -15.08 12.26 -7.47
C ARG A 62 -16.55 12.25 -7.90
N ASN A 63 -16.86 12.77 -9.09
CA ASN A 63 -18.24 12.83 -9.59
C ASN A 63 -18.70 11.49 -10.18
N GLU A 64 -17.79 10.74 -10.81
CA GLU A 64 -18.07 9.39 -11.32
C GLU A 64 -18.28 8.42 -10.16
N LEU A 65 -17.41 8.47 -9.15
CA LEU A 65 -17.53 7.63 -7.95
C LEU A 65 -18.86 7.83 -7.21
N LYS A 66 -19.44 9.03 -7.24
CA LYS A 66 -20.74 9.33 -6.60
C LYS A 66 -21.95 8.74 -7.32
N GLN A 67 -21.80 8.36 -8.59
CA GLN A 67 -22.88 7.80 -9.40
C GLN A 67 -22.90 6.27 -9.35
N LEU A 68 -21.89 5.65 -8.75
CA LEU A 68 -21.80 4.20 -8.59
C LEU A 68 -22.68 3.73 -7.44
N ASP A 69 -23.22 2.53 -7.59
CA ASP A 69 -23.84 1.81 -6.49
C ASP A 69 -22.81 1.48 -5.40
N GLU A 70 -23.23 1.31 -4.14
CA GLU A 70 -22.33 1.11 -3.00
C GLU A 70 -21.31 -0.03 -3.22
N ARG A 71 -21.75 -1.16 -3.80
CA ARG A 71 -20.88 -2.31 -4.09
C ARG A 71 -19.82 -1.97 -5.13
N GLU A 72 -20.20 -1.23 -6.17
CA GLU A 72 -19.30 -0.80 -7.25
C GLU A 72 -18.32 0.27 -6.74
N LEU A 73 -18.81 1.22 -5.94
CA LEU A 73 -18.01 2.22 -5.27
C LEU A 73 -16.91 1.56 -4.43
N ILE A 74 -17.27 0.62 -3.55
CA ILE A 74 -16.29 -0.09 -2.70
C ILE A 74 -15.23 -0.78 -3.57
N PHE A 75 -15.65 -1.45 -4.65
CA PHE A 75 -14.74 -2.17 -5.55
C PHE A 75 -13.74 -1.23 -6.24
N GLU A 76 -14.21 -0.08 -6.75
CA GLU A 76 -13.34 0.94 -7.37
C GLU A 76 -12.38 1.58 -6.36
N LEU A 77 -12.83 1.80 -5.11
CA LEU A 77 -11.96 2.29 -4.04
C LEU A 77 -10.89 1.27 -3.64
N VAL A 78 -11.19 -0.03 -3.67
CA VAL A 78 -10.22 -1.10 -3.41
C VAL A 78 -9.20 -1.20 -4.56
N LYS A 79 -9.65 -1.21 -5.82
CA LYS A 79 -8.76 -1.26 -6.99
C LYS A 79 -7.71 -0.17 -7.00
N ASP A 80 -8.07 1.04 -6.57
CA ASP A 80 -7.16 2.18 -6.53
C ASP A 80 -5.96 1.99 -5.58
N ILE A 81 -6.16 1.26 -4.47
CA ILE A 81 -5.12 1.04 -3.46
C ILE A 81 -4.35 -0.27 -3.67
N CYS A 82 -4.95 -1.28 -4.30
CA CYS A 82 -4.37 -2.62 -4.40
C CYS A 82 -3.01 -2.70 -5.12
N ASN A 83 -2.73 -1.77 -6.03
CA ASN A 83 -1.52 -1.79 -6.86
C ASN A 83 -0.50 -0.70 -6.48
N ASP A 84 -0.76 0.08 -5.44
CA ASP A 84 0.16 1.14 -5.03
C ASP A 84 1.17 0.62 -4.01
N LEU A 85 2.42 0.45 -4.46
CA LEU A 85 3.53 -0.05 -3.64
C LEU A 85 4.28 1.06 -2.90
N ASP A 86 4.08 2.33 -3.29
CA ASP A 86 4.68 3.45 -2.57
C ASP A 86 3.81 3.80 -1.36
N VAL A 87 4.37 3.59 -0.16
CA VAL A 87 3.70 3.90 1.11
C VAL A 87 3.16 5.32 1.14
N ARG A 88 3.89 6.32 0.60
CA ARG A 88 3.45 7.72 0.64
C ARG A 88 2.22 7.93 -0.23
N SER A 89 2.26 7.49 -1.48
CA SER A 89 1.13 7.53 -2.42
C SER A 89 -0.08 6.75 -1.89
N LEU A 90 0.16 5.51 -1.45
CA LEU A 90 -0.85 4.62 -0.88
C LEU A 90 -1.58 5.25 0.32
N CYS A 91 -0.85 5.86 1.26
CA CYS A 91 -1.48 6.54 2.41
C CYS A 91 -2.40 7.67 1.97
N HIS A 92 -2.02 8.42 0.93
CA HIS A 92 -2.82 9.52 0.41
C HIS A 92 -4.12 9.01 -0.23
N LYS A 93 -4.02 7.92 -1.00
CA LYS A 93 -5.18 7.23 -1.60
C LYS A 93 -6.11 6.65 -0.56
N ILE A 94 -5.59 5.94 0.45
CA ILE A 94 -6.39 5.39 1.55
C ILE A 94 -7.21 6.49 2.23
N LEU A 95 -6.58 7.61 2.58
CA LEU A 95 -7.26 8.75 3.20
C LEU A 95 -8.36 9.32 2.31
N GLN A 96 -8.08 9.48 1.01
CA GLN A 96 -9.05 10.00 0.06
C GLN A 96 -10.24 9.04 -0.11
N ASN A 97 -9.98 7.73 -0.15
CA ASN A 97 -11.00 6.69 -0.37
C ASN A 97 -11.95 6.60 0.81
N VAL A 98 -11.39 6.57 2.02
CA VAL A 98 -12.16 6.53 3.26
C VAL A 98 -12.93 7.83 3.47
N SER A 99 -12.38 8.98 3.08
CA SER A 99 -13.10 10.28 3.10
C SER A 99 -14.32 10.26 2.17
N ILE A 100 -14.19 9.68 0.98
CA ILE A 100 -15.31 9.53 0.03
C ILE A 100 -16.33 8.55 0.59
N LEU A 101 -15.88 7.36 1.02
CA LEU A 101 -16.73 6.28 1.51
C LEU A 101 -17.57 6.68 2.73
N LEU A 102 -17.00 7.46 3.65
CA LEU A 102 -17.68 7.89 4.88
C LEU A 102 -18.24 9.32 4.80
N ASN A 103 -18.16 9.96 3.62
CA ASN A 103 -18.44 11.38 3.43
C ASN A 103 -17.77 12.29 4.48
N ALA A 104 -16.57 11.96 4.93
CA ALA A 104 -15.88 12.68 6.00
C ALA A 104 -14.98 13.79 5.44
N ASP A 105 -14.95 14.95 6.12
CA ASP A 105 -14.18 16.12 5.64
C ASP A 105 -12.71 16.08 6.06
N ARG A 106 -12.39 15.34 7.11
CA ARG A 106 -11.07 15.31 7.73
C ARG A 106 -10.70 13.87 8.07
N GLY A 107 -9.45 13.51 7.79
CA GLY A 107 -8.89 12.21 8.09
C GLY A 107 -7.41 12.36 8.40
N SER A 108 -6.93 11.52 9.31
CA SER A 108 -5.52 11.42 9.67
C SER A 108 -5.16 9.96 9.71
N LEU A 109 -4.01 9.65 9.14
CA LEU A 109 -3.47 8.31 9.02
C LEU A 109 -2.13 8.27 9.75
N PHE A 110 -2.00 7.36 10.69
CA PHE A 110 -0.75 7.12 11.40
C PHE A 110 -0.24 5.71 11.07
N LEU A 111 1.03 5.64 10.69
CA LEU A 111 1.74 4.39 10.47
C LEU A 111 2.44 4.00 11.77
N VAL A 112 2.09 2.85 12.31
CA VAL A 112 2.71 2.30 13.51
C VAL A 112 3.61 1.15 13.11
N GLN A 113 4.91 1.27 13.42
CA GLN A 113 5.87 0.21 13.22
C GLN A 113 5.94 -0.67 14.47
N GLY A 114 5.49 -1.91 14.35
CA GLY A 114 5.66 -2.92 15.40
C GLY A 114 7.14 -3.28 15.53
N LYS A 115 7.66 -3.26 16.76
CA LYS A 115 8.99 -3.80 17.08
C LYS A 115 8.90 -5.33 17.08
N SER A 116 9.49 -5.99 16.08
CA SER A 116 9.73 -7.44 16.15
C SER A 116 10.90 -7.68 17.11
N THR A 117 10.67 -8.43 18.17
CA THR A 117 11.70 -8.80 19.17
C THR A 117 12.66 -9.88 18.68
N CYS A 118 12.50 -10.34 17.44
CA CYS A 118 13.34 -11.34 16.80
C CYS A 118 13.64 -10.88 15.37
N GLY A 119 14.92 -10.89 14.99
CA GLY A 119 15.50 -10.28 13.77
C GLY A 119 15.10 -10.93 12.45
N GLY A 120 13.80 -11.09 12.20
CA GLY A 120 13.24 -11.31 10.87
C GLY A 120 12.46 -10.06 10.45
N ASP A 121 12.64 -9.64 9.21
CA ASP A 121 12.13 -8.41 8.57
C ASP A 121 10.59 -8.27 8.51
N ASN A 122 9.85 -9.03 9.31
CA ASN A 122 8.39 -8.98 9.43
C ASN A 122 7.94 -7.89 10.42
N THR A 123 8.48 -6.67 10.30
CA THR A 123 7.94 -5.51 11.03
C THR A 123 6.50 -5.30 10.63
N LYS A 124 5.56 -5.74 11.47
CA LYS A 124 4.13 -5.52 11.27
C LYS A 124 3.88 -4.02 11.28
N LYS A 125 3.43 -3.46 10.17
CA LYS A 125 3.03 -2.06 10.05
C LYS A 125 1.52 -1.98 10.17
N TYR A 126 1.03 -1.26 11.16
CA TYR A 126 -0.39 -1.05 11.39
C TYR A 126 -0.78 0.36 10.96
N VAL A 127 -2.01 0.50 10.46
CA VAL A 127 -2.58 1.78 10.05
C VAL A 127 -3.64 2.19 11.07
N LEU A 128 -3.47 3.37 11.66
CA LEU A 128 -4.48 3.97 12.51
C LEU A 128 -5.15 5.11 11.75
N LEU A 129 -6.46 4.96 11.52
CA LEU A 129 -7.28 5.98 10.87
C LEU A 129 -8.11 6.70 11.92
N SER A 130 -8.01 8.02 11.95
CA SER A 130 -8.91 8.87 12.71
C SER A 130 -9.61 9.83 11.75
N MET A 131 -10.94 9.75 11.72
CA MET A 131 -11.79 10.63 10.93
C MET A 131 -12.40 11.69 11.84
N GLY A 132 -12.47 12.93 11.33
CA GLY A 132 -12.99 14.06 12.09
C GLY A 132 -14.45 14.37 11.79
N PRO A 133 -15.22 14.78 12.80
CA PRO A 133 -16.58 15.25 12.59
C PRO A 133 -16.58 16.53 11.74
N LYS A 134 -17.61 16.66 10.91
CA LYS A 134 -17.90 17.89 10.16
C LYS A 134 -18.10 19.02 11.18
N HIS A 135 -17.46 20.18 10.96
CA HIS A 135 -17.53 21.38 11.80
C HIS A 135 -16.65 21.51 13.05
N THR A 136 -15.65 20.64 13.27
CA THR A 136 -14.62 20.94 14.30
C THR A 136 -13.50 21.85 13.76
N PRO A 137 -12.97 22.79 14.58
CA PRO A 137 -11.79 23.57 14.22
C PRO A 137 -10.59 22.67 13.93
N THR A 138 -9.93 22.88 12.78
CA THR A 138 -8.84 22.04 12.25
C THR A 138 -7.77 21.71 13.29
N ARG A 139 -7.33 22.73 14.02
CA ARG A 139 -6.20 22.64 14.95
C ARG A 139 -6.57 21.84 16.20
N THR A 140 -7.79 22.02 16.71
CA THR A 140 -8.30 21.29 17.88
C THR A 140 -8.44 19.79 17.56
N TRP A 141 -9.01 19.47 16.40
CA TRP A 141 -9.16 18.08 15.98
C TRP A 141 -7.82 17.40 15.71
N ALA A 142 -6.89 18.07 15.02
CA ALA A 142 -5.57 17.51 14.75
C ALA A 142 -4.80 17.18 16.03
N ASN A 143 -4.84 18.07 17.03
CA ASN A 143 -4.22 17.83 18.33
C ASN A 143 -4.86 16.64 19.06
N ALA A 144 -6.19 16.53 19.06
CA ALA A 144 -6.91 15.42 19.69
C ALA A 144 -6.63 14.07 19.00
N SER A 145 -6.61 14.06 17.67
CA SER A 145 -6.27 12.88 16.87
C SER A 145 -4.86 12.38 17.17
N LEU A 146 -3.87 13.29 17.19
CA LEU A 146 -2.49 12.97 17.54
C LEU A 146 -2.36 12.46 18.99
N ALA A 147 -3.09 13.08 19.92
CA ALA A 147 -3.08 12.64 21.32
C ALA A 147 -3.64 11.21 21.46
N ASN A 148 -4.68 10.85 20.70
CA ASN A 148 -5.20 9.48 20.68
C ASN A 148 -4.24 8.50 20.01
N ALA A 149 -3.60 8.88 18.90
CA ALA A 149 -2.64 8.01 18.20
C ALA A 149 -1.41 7.65 19.06
N LYS A 150 -1.04 8.51 20.02
CA LYS A 150 0.07 8.28 20.96
C LYS A 150 -0.30 7.43 22.17
N LYS A 151 -1.59 7.16 22.41
CA LYS A 151 -1.97 6.30 23.53
C LYS A 151 -1.50 4.87 23.26
N PRO A 152 -0.91 4.18 24.26
CA PRO A 152 -0.61 2.77 24.12
C PRO A 152 -1.92 2.03 23.86
N TYR A 153 -1.99 1.30 22.74
CA TYR A 153 -3.05 0.33 22.51
C TYR A 153 -2.84 -0.78 23.55
N ARG A 154 -3.69 -0.80 24.58
CA ARG A 154 -3.72 -1.83 25.62
C ARG A 154 -4.31 -3.11 25.08
#